data_AF-A0A9J6E2H4-F1
#
_entry.id   AF-A0A9J6E2H4-F1
#
_cell.length_a   1.000
_cell.length_b   1.000
_cell.length_c   1.000
_cell.angle_alpha   90.00
_cell.angle_beta   90.00
_cell.angle_gamma   90.00
#
_symmetry.space_group_name_H-M   'P 1'
#
loop_
_entity.id
_entity.type
_entity.pdbx_description
1 polymer ?
#
loop_
_entity_poly.entity_id
_entity_poly.type
_entity_poly.pdbx_seq_one_letter_code
_entity_poly.pdbx_strand_id
1 'polypeptide(L)'
;MPQWRLPFSLGMTLSSLFWFFLVPSLAFVLYLLCQKAPRVPRTLDAYFHWKLFIGYPAFLLIQALLQALPIGRTVQGFPSKALKHRISYDYRINGYVNLLVTAAVFGGLAWYGFPVAIPYRHIFQLLVTAATFAPVLALFLYVKGRYSTWEHQFPPGNTGLLTASV
;
A
#
# COMPACT_ATOMS: atom_id res chain seq x y z
N MET A 1 -29.99 19.31 28.04
CA MET A 1 -29.61 19.98 26.78
C MET A 1 -29.22 18.90 25.78
N PRO A 2 -29.87 18.78 24.61
CA PRO A 2 -29.51 17.76 23.63
C PRO A 2 -28.18 18.17 22.98
N GLN A 3 -27.14 17.36 23.18
CA GLN A 3 -25.87 17.54 22.49
C GLN A 3 -26.01 17.03 21.05
N TRP A 4 -26.16 17.96 20.11
CA TRP A 4 -25.98 17.68 18.69
C TRP A 4 -24.51 17.35 18.44
N ARG A 5 -24.12 16.07 18.56
CA ARG A 5 -22.82 15.61 18.07
C ARG A 5 -22.88 15.64 16.55
N LEU A 6 -22.23 16.63 15.95
CA LEU A 6 -21.99 16.61 14.51
C LEU A 6 -21.22 15.32 14.16
N PRO A 7 -21.71 14.49 13.23
CA PRO A 7 -21.12 13.19 12.91
C PRO A 7 -19.74 13.29 12.23
N PHE A 8 -19.26 14.50 11.96
CA PHE A 8 -18.03 14.77 11.22
C PHE A 8 -16.99 15.42 12.15
N SER A 9 -15.98 14.65 12.57
CA SER A 9 -14.80 15.26 13.20
C SER A 9 -13.93 15.90 12.12
N LEU A 10 -14.30 17.12 11.76
CA LEU A 10 -13.69 17.92 10.69
C LEU A 10 -12.16 18.02 10.86
N GLY A 11 -11.68 18.09 12.11
CA GLY A 11 -10.25 18.12 12.45
C GLY A 11 -9.52 16.82 12.11
N MET A 12 -10.11 15.65 12.34
CA MET A 12 -9.46 14.37 12.03
C MET A 12 -9.40 14.12 10.52
N THR A 13 -10.47 14.42 9.80
CA THR A 13 -10.51 14.25 8.35
C THR A 13 -9.55 15.20 7.65
N LEU A 14 -9.48 16.46 8.09
CA LEU A 14 -8.56 17.46 7.53
C LEU A 14 -7.09 17.06 7.78
N SER A 15 -6.78 16.57 8.99
CA SER A 15 -5.45 16.06 9.33
C SER A 15 -5.05 14.86 8.46
N SER A 16 -5.96 13.90 8.25
CA SER A 16 -5.69 12.73 7.40
C SER A 16 -5.43 13.12 5.95
N LEU A 17 -6.22 14.05 5.39
CA LEU A 17 -6.01 14.57 4.04
C LEU A 17 -4.67 15.31 3.92
N PHE A 18 -4.31 16.12 4.92
CA PHE A 18 -3.02 16.79 4.95
C PHE A 18 -1.86 15.78 4.88
N TRP A 19 -1.88 14.74 5.72
CA TRP A 19 -0.85 13.69 5.70
C TRP A 19 -0.83 12.89 4.39
N PHE A 20 -2.00 12.63 3.81
CA PHE A 20 -2.13 11.92 2.55
C PHE A 20 -1.37 12.60 1.41
N PHE A 21 -1.39 13.93 1.34
CA PHE A 21 -0.61 14.70 0.35
C PHE A 21 0.81 15.00 0.81
N LEU A 22 1.02 15.24 2.11
CA LEU A 22 2.33 15.59 2.65
C LEU A 22 3.35 14.47 2.44
N VAL A 23 3.01 13.22 2.75
CA VAL A 23 3.94 12.08 2.64
C VAL A 23 4.51 11.88 1.22
N PRO A 24 3.69 11.75 0.15
CA PRO A 24 4.22 11.63 -1.19
C PRO A 24 4.98 12.89 -1.61
N SER A 25 4.49 14.09 -1.26
CA SER A 25 5.19 15.35 -1.59
C SER A 25 6.59 15.43 -0.97
N LEU A 26 6.73 14.99 0.29
CA LEU A 26 8.02 14.91 0.97
C LEU A 26 8.97 13.93 0.27
N ALA A 27 8.48 12.78 -0.19
CA ALA A 27 9.28 11.83 -0.95
C ALA A 27 9.79 12.44 -2.28
N PHE A 28 8.96 13.22 -2.99
CA PHE A 28 9.38 13.96 -4.18
C PHE A 28 10.43 15.04 -3.85
N VAL A 29 10.24 15.81 -2.77
CA VAL A 29 11.20 16.83 -2.35
C VAL A 29 12.55 16.20 -1.99
N LEU A 30 12.55 15.12 -1.20
CA LEU A 30 13.78 14.40 -0.85
C LEU A 30 14.50 13.86 -2.10
N TYR A 31 13.76 13.33 -3.07
CA TYR A 31 14.33 12.90 -4.33
C TYR A 31 14.99 14.05 -5.10
N LEU A 32 14.32 15.20 -5.21
CA LEU A 32 14.86 16.38 -5.88
C LEU A 32 16.08 16.97 -5.18
N LEU A 33 16.10 16.98 -3.84
CA LEU A 33 17.24 17.42 -3.04
C LEU A 33 18.48 16.53 -3.22
N CYS A 34 18.28 15.23 -3.47
CA CYS A 34 19.36 14.29 -3.73
C CYS A 34 20.00 14.48 -5.12
N GLN A 35 19.34 15.19 -6.04
CA GLN A 35 19.90 15.44 -7.37
C GLN A 35 20.90 16.60 -7.37
N LYS A 36 22.06 16.39 -8.01
CA LYS A 36 23.10 17.42 -8.20
C LYS A 36 22.61 18.68 -8.96
N ALA A 37 21.56 18.55 -9.77
CA ALA A 37 20.91 19.66 -10.44
C ALA A 37 19.40 19.34 -10.54
N PRO A 38 18.53 19.97 -9.72
CA PRO A 38 17.11 19.69 -9.71
C PRO A 38 16.49 20.19 -11.02
N ARG A 39 16.46 19.33 -12.04
CA ARG A 39 15.75 19.59 -13.29
C ARG A 39 14.40 18.92 -13.18
N VAL A 40 13.37 19.73 -12.93
CA VAL A 40 11.99 19.28 -13.05
C VAL A 40 11.74 18.95 -14.52
N PRO A 41 11.43 17.68 -14.87
CA PRO A 41 11.15 17.33 -16.25
C PRO A 41 9.93 18.14 -16.75
N ARG A 42 10.04 18.77 -17.91
CA ARG A 42 8.95 19.58 -18.49
C ARG A 42 7.99 18.78 -19.37
N THR A 43 8.33 17.55 -19.72
CA THR A 43 7.53 16.68 -20.60
C THR A 43 6.81 15.60 -19.81
N LEU A 44 5.53 15.34 -20.12
CA LEU A 44 4.73 14.30 -19.46
C LEU A 44 5.32 12.88 -19.66
N ASP A 45 5.93 12.61 -20.82
CA ASP A 45 6.58 11.33 -21.11
C ASP A 45 7.76 11.03 -20.17
N ALA A 46 8.35 12.05 -19.54
CA ALA A 46 9.41 11.86 -18.56
C ALA A 46 8.86 11.39 -17.20
N TYR A 47 7.58 11.63 -16.89
CA TYR A 47 6.93 11.19 -15.65
C TYR A 47 6.36 9.78 -15.76
N PHE A 48 5.93 9.39 -16.97
CA PHE A 48 5.22 8.14 -17.18
C PHE A 48 6.06 7.14 -17.97
N HIS A 49 6.26 5.95 -17.39
CA HIS A 49 6.92 4.85 -18.08
C HIS A 49 6.03 3.62 -18.04
N TRP A 50 5.37 3.32 -19.17
CA TRP A 50 4.38 2.24 -19.29
C TRP A 50 4.85 0.90 -18.71
N LYS A 51 6.12 0.53 -18.97
CA LYS A 51 6.72 -0.70 -18.42
C LYS A 51 6.73 -0.74 -16.89
N LEU A 52 6.99 0.40 -16.24
CA LEU A 52 6.96 0.49 -14.78
C LEU A 52 5.54 0.59 -14.25
N PHE A 53 4.67 1.30 -14.97
CA PHE A 53 3.27 1.45 -14.61
C PHE A 53 2.55 0.09 -14.52
N ILE A 54 2.86 -0.84 -15.40
CA ILE A 54 2.35 -2.23 -15.34
C ILE A 54 3.23 -3.13 -14.49
N GLY A 55 4.55 -2.97 -14.57
CA GLY A 55 5.50 -3.81 -13.86
C GLY A 55 5.36 -3.72 -12.34
N TYR A 56 5.08 -2.53 -11.81
CA TYR A 56 4.89 -2.31 -10.37
C TYR A 56 3.68 -3.06 -9.80
N PRO A 57 2.44 -2.90 -10.31
CA PRO A 57 1.30 -3.67 -9.83
C PRO A 57 1.46 -5.18 -10.11
N ALA A 58 2.05 -5.58 -11.25
CA ALA A 58 2.33 -6.98 -11.52
C ALA A 58 3.28 -7.58 -10.47
N PHE A 59 4.32 -6.85 -10.08
CA PHE A 59 5.22 -7.25 -9.00
C PHE A 59 4.48 -7.39 -7.68
N LEU A 60 3.64 -6.43 -7.30
CA LEU A 60 2.83 -6.51 -6.08
C LEU A 60 1.86 -7.70 -6.10
N LEU A 61 1.26 -8.01 -7.25
CA LEU A 61 0.40 -9.17 -7.41
C LEU A 61 1.19 -10.47 -7.26
N ILE A 62 2.37 -10.58 -7.85
CA ILE A 62 3.26 -11.75 -7.66
C ILE A 62 3.61 -11.91 -6.18
N GLN A 63 3.98 -10.82 -5.49
CA GLN A 63 4.25 -10.85 -4.05
C GLN A 63 3.03 -11.31 -3.25
N ALA A 64 1.83 -10.84 -3.61
CA ALA A 64 0.58 -11.27 -2.97
C ALA A 64 0.26 -12.74 -3.24
N LEU A 65 0.51 -13.25 -4.44
CA LEU A 65 0.33 -14.66 -4.80
C LEU A 65 1.32 -15.55 -4.03
N LEU A 66 2.59 -15.14 -3.95
CA LEU A 66 3.60 -15.82 -3.14
C LEU A 66 3.23 -15.83 -1.64
N GLN A 67 2.64 -14.75 -1.14
CA GLN A 67 2.12 -14.69 0.23
C GLN A 67 0.90 -15.60 0.45
N ALA A 68 0.09 -15.82 -0.58
CA ALA A 68 -1.08 -16.69 -0.54
C ALA A 68 -0.75 -18.19 -0.64
N LEU A 69 0.47 -18.56 -1.07
CA LEU A 69 0.87 -19.96 -1.16
C LEU A 69 0.77 -20.66 0.21
N PRO A 70 0.23 -21.89 0.25
CA PRO A 70 0.03 -22.65 1.48
C PRO A 70 1.34 -23.27 2.01
N ILE A 71 2.37 -22.45 2.18
CA ILE A 71 3.70 -22.86 2.65
C ILE A 71 4.01 -22.10 3.94
N GLY A 72 4.47 -22.81 4.97
CA GLY A 72 4.92 -22.21 6.22
C GLY A 72 3.96 -22.41 7.40
N ARG A 73 4.24 -21.72 8.50
CA ARG A 73 3.47 -21.84 9.74
C ARG A 73 2.24 -20.95 9.70
N THR A 74 1.12 -21.49 10.19
CA THR A 74 -0.09 -20.73 10.45
C THR A 74 -0.06 -20.29 11.91
N VAL A 75 -0.24 -19.00 12.14
CA VAL A 75 -0.23 -18.37 13.46
C VAL A 75 -1.54 -17.63 13.64
N GLN A 76 -2.20 -17.85 14.77
CA GLN A 76 -3.44 -17.16 15.07
C GLN A 76 -3.17 -15.66 15.29
N GLY A 77 -4.03 -14.83 14.72
CA GLY A 77 -3.96 -13.38 14.88
C GLY A 77 -4.07 -12.94 16.32
N PHE A 78 -3.65 -11.69 16.59
CA PHE A 78 -3.71 -11.13 17.94
C PHE A 78 -5.15 -11.16 18.49
N PRO A 79 -5.37 -11.78 19.66
CA PRO A 79 -6.69 -11.79 20.29
C PRO A 79 -6.99 -10.40 20.84
N SER A 80 -7.74 -9.60 20.07
CA SER A 80 -8.21 -8.30 20.55
C SER A 80 -9.42 -8.49 21.45
N LYS A 81 -9.45 -7.82 22.60
CA LYS A 81 -10.64 -7.76 23.49
C LYS A 81 -11.88 -7.24 22.75
N ALA A 82 -11.69 -6.43 21.70
CA ALA A 82 -12.75 -5.91 20.84
C ALA A 82 -13.33 -6.96 19.86
N LEU A 83 -12.67 -8.11 19.69
CA LEU A 83 -13.06 -9.20 18.78
C LEU A 83 -13.63 -10.42 19.53
N LYS A 84 -14.05 -10.27 20.79
CA LYS A 84 -14.49 -11.38 21.67
C LYS A 84 -15.58 -12.29 21.08
N HIS A 85 -16.38 -11.80 20.12
CA HIS A 85 -17.41 -12.54 19.39
C HIS A 85 -17.19 -12.56 17.86
N ARG A 86 -15.95 -12.36 17.39
CA ARG A 86 -15.61 -12.30 15.96
C ARG A 86 -14.59 -13.37 15.61
N ILE A 87 -14.52 -13.68 14.31
CA ILE A 87 -13.62 -14.69 13.76
C ILE A 87 -12.17 -14.26 14.02
N SER A 88 -11.41 -15.13 14.67
CA SER A 88 -9.96 -14.95 14.77
C SER A 88 -9.34 -15.38 13.44
N TYR A 89 -8.65 -14.47 12.76
CA TYR A 89 -7.99 -14.79 11.50
C TYR A 89 -6.70 -15.54 11.75
N ASP A 90 -6.57 -16.67 11.08
CA ASP A 90 -5.32 -17.41 10.99
C ASP A 90 -4.43 -16.76 9.93
N TYR A 91 -3.29 -16.24 10.35
CA TYR A 91 -2.30 -15.63 9.46
C TYR A 91 -1.22 -16.64 9.10
N ARG A 92 -0.97 -16.80 7.81
CA ARG A 92 0.15 -17.60 7.33
C ARG A 92 1.37 -16.73 7.18
N ILE A 93 2.46 -17.11 7.85
CA ILE A 93 3.71 -16.37 7.84
C ILE A 93 4.72 -17.15 7.00
N ASN A 94 4.97 -16.67 5.79
CA ASN A 94 5.87 -17.30 4.81
C ASN A 94 6.91 -16.32 4.23
N GLY A 95 7.14 -15.18 4.90
CA GLY A 95 7.96 -14.09 4.38
C GLY A 95 9.40 -14.49 4.03
N TYR A 96 10.02 -15.42 4.78
CA TYR A 96 11.36 -15.91 4.47
C TYR A 96 11.41 -16.68 3.13
N VAL A 97 10.41 -17.54 2.88
CA VAL A 97 10.31 -18.27 1.62
C VAL A 97 10.03 -17.31 0.47
N ASN A 98 9.12 -16.35 0.67
CA ASN A 98 8.81 -15.33 -0.33
C ASN A 98 10.06 -14.50 -0.71
N LEU A 99 10.86 -14.12 0.29
CA LEU A 99 12.13 -13.42 0.08
C LEU A 99 13.12 -14.26 -0.74
N LEU A 100 13.33 -15.53 -0.37
CA LEU A 100 14.26 -16.42 -1.07
C LEU A 100 13.84 -16.65 -2.52
N VAL A 101 12.55 -16.92 -2.76
CA VAL A 101 12.00 -17.11 -4.11
C VAL A 101 12.17 -15.85 -4.94
N THR A 102 11.82 -14.69 -4.38
CA THR A 102 11.96 -13.40 -5.08
C THR A 102 13.43 -13.11 -5.39
N ALA A 103 14.35 -13.34 -4.44
CA ALA A 103 15.78 -13.16 -4.64
C ALA A 103 16.33 -14.12 -5.71
N ALA A 104 15.90 -15.38 -5.72
CA ALA A 104 16.29 -16.36 -6.73
C ALA A 104 15.80 -15.97 -8.13
N VAL A 105 14.57 -15.47 -8.25
CA VAL A 105 14.01 -14.98 -9.53
C VAL A 105 14.81 -13.78 -10.05
N PHE A 106 15.08 -12.78 -9.21
CA PHE A 106 15.88 -11.62 -9.62
C PHE A 106 17.34 -11.98 -9.91
N GLY A 107 17.93 -12.90 -9.14
CA GLY A 107 19.27 -13.42 -9.39
C GLY A 107 19.35 -14.18 -10.72
N GLY A 108 18.36 -15.01 -11.01
CA GLY A 108 18.23 -15.70 -12.30
C GLY A 108 18.10 -14.71 -13.46
N LEU A 109 17.22 -13.71 -13.33
CA LEU A 109 17.08 -12.65 -14.33
C LEU A 109 18.38 -11.88 -14.57
N ALA A 110 19.15 -11.59 -13.51
CA ALA A 110 20.46 -10.97 -13.63
C ALA A 110 21.46 -11.86 -14.40
N TRP A 111 21.44 -13.18 -14.17
CA TRP A 111 22.29 -14.13 -14.88
C TRP A 111 21.95 -14.25 -16.37
N TYR A 112 20.66 -14.15 -16.72
CA TYR A 112 20.19 -14.05 -18.11
C TYR A 112 20.48 -12.69 -18.77
N GLY A 113 21.17 -11.77 -18.09
CA GLY A 113 21.53 -10.45 -18.61
C GLY A 113 20.38 -9.43 -18.59
N PHE A 114 19.28 -9.72 -17.89
CA PHE A 114 18.20 -8.74 -17.73
C PHE A 114 18.66 -7.63 -16.78
N PRO A 115 18.48 -6.34 -17.13
CA PRO A 115 18.96 -5.24 -16.28
C PRO A 115 18.04 -5.05 -15.06
N VAL A 116 18.28 -5.81 -14.00
CA VAL A 116 17.51 -5.73 -12.73
C VAL A 116 17.55 -4.33 -12.09
N ALA A 117 18.52 -3.49 -12.47
CA ALA A 117 18.64 -2.10 -12.04
C ALA A 117 17.70 -1.12 -12.77
N ILE A 118 16.79 -1.56 -13.66
CA ILE A 118 15.80 -0.68 -14.31
C ILE A 118 15.02 0.18 -13.30
N PRO A 119 14.45 -0.36 -12.21
CA PRO A 119 13.67 0.45 -11.26
C PRO A 119 14.52 1.53 -10.59
N TYR A 120 15.80 1.25 -10.35
CA TYR A 120 16.75 2.21 -9.80
C TYR A 120 17.08 3.33 -10.80
N ARG A 121 17.30 2.99 -12.07
CA ARG A 121 17.56 3.98 -13.14
C ARG A 121 16.38 4.91 -13.38
N HIS A 122 15.16 4.40 -13.19
CA HIS A 122 13.91 5.12 -13.41
C HIS A 122 13.15 5.38 -12.10
N ILE A 123 13.88 5.66 -11.02
CA ILE A 123 13.31 5.80 -9.67
C ILE A 123 12.27 6.93 -9.57
N PHE A 124 12.42 8.01 -10.33
CA PHE A 124 11.43 9.08 -10.39
C PHE A 124 10.08 8.61 -10.96
N GLN A 125 10.12 7.87 -12.07
CA GLN A 125 8.93 7.33 -12.71
C GLN A 125 8.28 6.24 -11.84
N LEU A 126 9.09 5.47 -11.12
CA LEU A 126 8.61 4.54 -10.11
C LEU A 126 7.91 5.26 -8.95
N LEU A 127 8.46 6.38 -8.48
CA LEU A 127 7.86 7.20 -7.43
C LEU A 127 6.50 7.77 -7.86
N VAL A 128 6.39 8.29 -9.08
CA VAL A 128 5.12 8.73 -9.67
C VAL A 128 4.12 7.57 -9.79
N THR A 129 4.58 6.42 -10.25
CA THR A 129 3.75 5.21 -10.35
C THR A 129 3.23 4.76 -8.97
N ALA A 130 4.08 4.73 -7.96
CA ALA A 130 3.68 4.35 -6.60
C ALA A 130 2.71 5.38 -5.99
N ALA A 131 2.99 6.68 -6.16
CA ALA A 131 2.15 7.77 -5.66
C ALA A 131 0.75 7.78 -6.30
N THR A 132 0.63 7.32 -7.55
CA THR A 132 -0.67 7.18 -8.24
C THR A 132 -1.36 5.85 -7.95
N PHE A 133 -0.61 4.77 -7.80
CA PHE A 133 -1.17 3.45 -7.50
C PHE A 133 -1.72 3.34 -6.07
N ALA A 134 -1.05 3.95 -5.09
CA ALA A 134 -1.48 3.93 -3.69
C ALA A 134 -2.92 4.45 -3.46
N PRO A 135 -3.33 5.63 -3.96
CA PRO A 135 -4.72 6.09 -3.85
C PRO A 135 -5.72 5.13 -4.51
N VAL A 136 -5.37 4.59 -5.68
CA VAL A 136 -6.24 3.65 -6.41
C VAL A 136 -6.45 2.37 -5.59
N LEU A 137 -5.37 1.82 -5.03
CA LEU A 137 -5.45 0.65 -4.16
C LEU A 137 -6.22 0.96 -2.87
N ALA A 138 -6.00 2.14 -2.26
CA ALA A 138 -6.73 2.57 -1.08
C ALA A 138 -8.24 2.69 -1.35
N LEU A 139 -8.63 3.26 -2.49
CA LEU A 139 -10.02 3.34 -2.92
C LEU A 139 -10.62 1.94 -3.13
N PHE A 140 -9.89 1.05 -3.79
CA PHE A 140 -10.31 -0.34 -3.97
C PHE A 140 -10.54 -1.05 -2.62
N LEU A 141 -9.62 -0.88 -1.67
CA LEU A 141 -9.73 -1.44 -0.33
C LEU A 141 -10.87 -0.81 0.48
N TYR A 142 -11.12 0.49 0.31
CA TYR A 142 -12.25 1.18 0.92
C TYR A 142 -13.59 0.59 0.44
N VAL A 143 -13.73 0.42 -0.88
CA VAL A 143 -14.92 -0.19 -1.48
C VAL A 143 -15.08 -1.63 -0.99
N LYS A 144 -14.02 -2.43 -1.02
CA LYS A 144 -14.04 -3.81 -0.51
C LYS A 144 -14.43 -3.88 0.97
N GLY A 145 -13.89 -3.00 1.80
CA GLY A 145 -14.20 -2.92 3.23
C GLY A 145 -15.65 -2.57 3.50
N ARG A 146 -16.25 -1.68 2.68
CA ARG A 146 -17.66 -1.29 2.79
C ARG A 146 -18.63 -2.46 2.55
N TYR A 147 -18.25 -3.42 1.70
CA TYR A 147 -19.04 -4.62 1.41
C TYR A 147 -18.71 -5.82 2.33
N SER A 148 -17.89 -5.63 3.37
CA SER A 148 -17.51 -6.70 4.30
C SER A 148 -18.63 -7.03 5.30
N THR A 149 -18.88 -8.32 5.56
CA THR A 149 -19.88 -8.78 6.54
C THR A 149 -19.56 -8.30 7.95
N TRP A 150 -20.59 -8.06 8.77
CA TRP A 150 -20.43 -7.54 10.13
C TRP A 150 -19.44 -8.36 10.97
N GLU A 151 -19.35 -9.68 10.83
CA GLU A 151 -18.40 -10.53 11.58
C GLU A 151 -16.93 -10.25 11.27
N HIS A 152 -16.65 -9.69 10.08
CA HIS A 152 -15.30 -9.40 9.56
C HIS A 152 -14.89 -7.93 9.75
N GLN A 153 -15.76 -7.11 10.33
CA GLN A 153 -15.47 -5.69 10.58
C GLN A 153 -14.67 -5.51 11.88
N PHE A 154 -13.90 -4.43 12.01
CA PHE A 154 -13.25 -4.04 13.26
C PHE A 154 -14.08 -2.93 13.94
N PRO A 155 -14.86 -3.23 15.00
CA PRO A 155 -15.84 -2.29 15.53
C PRO A 155 -15.26 -0.95 16.06
N PRO A 156 -14.10 -0.90 16.74
CA PRO A 156 -13.51 0.38 17.19
C PRO A 156 -12.82 1.19 16.09
N GLY A 157 -12.75 0.68 14.85
CA GLY A 157 -11.97 1.31 13.78
C GLY A 157 -12.47 0.92 12.41
N ASN A 158 -13.79 0.99 12.21
CA ASN A 158 -14.40 0.73 10.91
C ASN A 158 -14.11 1.91 9.98
N THR A 159 -12.96 1.87 9.32
CA THR A 159 -12.46 2.92 8.41
C THR A 159 -13.33 3.12 7.16
N GLY A 160 -14.30 2.24 6.92
CA GLY A 160 -15.28 2.37 5.84
C GLY A 160 -16.31 3.49 6.03
N LEU A 161 -16.42 4.03 7.24
CA LEU A 161 -17.36 5.08 7.57
C LEU A 161 -16.67 6.14 8.43
N LEU A 162 -16.51 7.36 7.91
CA LEU A 162 -16.06 8.54 8.67
C LEU A 162 -17.01 8.90 9.84
N THR A 163 -18.00 8.05 10.15
CA THR A 163 -19.08 8.26 11.12
C THR A 163 -19.34 7.00 11.97
N ALA A 164 -18.31 6.25 12.36
CA ALA A 164 -18.45 5.27 13.45
C ALA A 164 -17.95 5.89 14.77
N SER A 165 -18.65 6.94 15.23
CA SER A 165 -18.61 7.32 16.64
C SER A 165 -19.44 6.31 17.43
N VAL A 166 -18.81 5.62 18.38
CA VAL A 166 -19.51 5.09 19.56
C VAL A 166 -20.09 6.25 20.35
#